data_AF-A0A7W0ZFE5-F1
#
_entry.id   AF-A0A7W0ZFE5-F1
#
_cell.length_a   1.000
_cell.length_b   1.000
_cell.length_c   1.000
_cell.angle_alpha   90.00
_cell.angle_beta   90.00
_cell.angle_gamma   90.00
#
_symmetry.space_group_name_H-M   'P 1'
#
loop_
_entity.id
_entity.type
_entity.pdbx_description
1 polymer ?
#
loop_
_entity_poly.entity_id
_entity_poly.type
_entity_poly.pdbx_seq_one_letter_code
_entity_poly.pdbx_strand_id
1 'polypeptide(L)'
;MSDYLFEHYFDEPMLSRQRLLWAIATRRQLERWERYVARDMALAFSDGEIDGLESWAAESERHLLLIAARNMLGALDLPPVSTVEIDPTIRADIIAVRDLLEHWKENMPIFNAHPMPKVPSHGSGKGFADRYKRGGPFDAISWSNIDGATVLPSLSAQGLHEIIDAVEGEAVGAHPELAAFIPPRAPSPWRREGGEWLPSVGV
;
A
#
# COMPACT_ATOMS: atom_id res chain seq x y z
N MET A 1 39.66 -9.25 -10.94
CA MET A 1 39.31 -8.45 -9.74
C MET A 1 38.01 -7.66 -9.90
N SER A 2 37.58 -7.33 -11.13
CA SER A 2 36.27 -6.74 -11.44
C SER A 2 35.09 -7.72 -11.23
N ASP A 3 35.24 -8.98 -11.65
CA ASP A 3 34.14 -9.95 -11.62
C ASP A 3 33.80 -10.45 -10.21
N TYR A 4 34.78 -10.52 -9.31
CA TYR A 4 34.60 -10.97 -7.92
C TYR A 4 33.75 -10.00 -7.09
N LEU A 5 33.86 -8.68 -7.35
CA LEU A 5 33.02 -7.68 -6.68
C LEU A 5 31.59 -7.71 -7.23
N PHE A 6 31.40 -7.99 -8.52
CA PHE A 6 30.06 -8.05 -9.12
C PHE A 6 29.29 -9.29 -8.67
N GLU A 7 29.96 -10.45 -8.60
CA GLU A 7 29.37 -11.71 -8.10
C GLU A 7 28.98 -11.65 -6.61
N HIS A 8 29.68 -10.85 -5.80
CA HIS A 8 29.36 -10.69 -4.38
C HIS A 8 28.50 -9.46 -4.06
N TYR A 9 28.49 -8.43 -4.90
CA TYR A 9 27.64 -7.26 -4.70
C TYR A 9 26.15 -7.57 -4.94
N PHE A 10 25.88 -8.47 -5.88
CA PHE A 10 24.55 -9.00 -6.19
C PHE A 10 24.31 -10.41 -5.62
N ASP A 11 24.77 -10.64 -4.38
CA ASP A 11 24.61 -11.93 -3.70
C ASP A 11 23.15 -12.18 -3.25
N GLU A 12 22.81 -13.44 -2.95
CA GLU A 12 21.49 -13.80 -2.38
C GLU A 12 21.10 -12.95 -1.14
N PRO A 13 22.03 -12.62 -0.22
CA PRO A 13 21.78 -11.64 0.83
C PRO A 13 21.29 -10.27 0.33
N MET A 14 21.80 -9.76 -0.79
CA MET A 14 21.34 -8.50 -1.37
C MET A 14 19.86 -8.55 -1.76
N LEU A 15 19.39 -9.67 -2.32
CA LEU A 15 17.97 -9.83 -2.69
C LEU A 15 17.07 -9.81 -1.45
N SER A 16 17.43 -10.57 -0.41
CA SER A 16 16.71 -10.59 0.86
C SER A 16 16.70 -9.21 1.53
N ARG A 17 17.82 -8.47 1.44
CA ARG A 17 17.88 -7.07 1.90
C ARG A 17 16.96 -6.16 1.10
N GLN A 18 16.87 -6.29 -0.23
CA GLN A 18 15.98 -5.45 -1.05
C GLN A 18 14.51 -5.72 -0.74
N ARG A 19 14.11 -6.99 -0.63
CA ARG A 19 12.75 -7.38 -0.22
C ARG A 19 12.42 -6.80 1.14
N LEU A 20 13.31 -6.98 2.10
CA LEU A 20 13.13 -6.46 3.46
C LEU A 20 13.05 -4.93 3.49
N LEU A 21 13.93 -4.24 2.76
CA LEU A 21 13.97 -2.79 2.69
C LEU A 21 12.62 -2.23 2.21
N TRP A 22 12.09 -2.78 1.11
CA TRP A 22 10.83 -2.32 0.55
C TRP A 22 9.61 -2.76 1.37
N ALA A 23 9.65 -3.93 2.03
CA ALA A 23 8.62 -4.33 2.98
C ALA A 23 8.55 -3.37 4.18
N ILE A 24 9.71 -3.02 4.77
CA ILE A 24 9.79 -2.04 5.85
C ILE A 24 9.32 -0.67 5.38
N ALA A 25 9.74 -0.21 4.19
CA ALA A 25 9.31 1.07 3.64
C ALA A 25 7.78 1.10 3.45
N THR A 26 7.21 0.04 2.88
CA THR A 26 5.76 -0.11 2.69
C THR A 26 5.04 -0.08 4.04
N ARG A 27 5.52 -0.85 5.03
CA ARG A 27 4.98 -0.86 6.39
C ARG A 27 4.98 0.52 7.03
N ARG A 28 6.09 1.25 6.92
CA ARG A 28 6.20 2.59 7.51
C ARG A 28 5.25 3.60 6.90
N GLN A 29 5.03 3.54 5.58
CA GLN A 29 4.06 4.41 4.93
C GLN A 29 2.63 3.99 5.29
N LEU A 30 2.35 2.68 5.40
CA LEU A 30 1.05 2.17 5.82
C LEU A 30 0.71 2.64 7.24
N GLU A 31 1.63 2.48 8.19
CA GLU A 31 1.49 2.94 9.58
C GLU A 31 1.24 4.46 9.71
N ARG A 32 1.71 5.26 8.74
CA ARG A 32 1.46 6.72 8.71
C ARG A 32 0.09 7.03 8.13
N TRP A 33 -0.22 6.45 6.98
CA TRP A 33 -1.50 6.64 6.30
C TRP A 33 -2.68 6.16 7.15
N GLU A 34 -2.57 5.01 7.81
CA GLU A 34 -3.64 4.44 8.65
C GLU A 34 -4.10 5.37 9.78
N ARG A 35 -3.23 6.29 10.25
CA ARG A 35 -3.61 7.28 11.26
C ARG A 35 -4.62 8.27 10.74
N TYR A 36 -4.50 8.70 9.49
CA TYR A 36 -5.49 9.58 8.87
C TYR A 36 -6.83 8.89 8.72
N VAL A 37 -6.81 7.61 8.33
CA VAL A 37 -8.04 6.82 8.15
C VAL A 37 -8.73 6.55 9.48
N ALA A 38 -7.97 6.18 10.52
CA ALA A 38 -8.52 5.99 11.86
C ALA A 38 -9.05 7.31 12.46
N ARG A 39 -8.38 8.43 12.21
CA ARG A 39 -8.83 9.76 12.62
C ARG A 39 -10.12 10.17 11.93
N ASP A 40 -10.22 9.95 10.61
CA ASP A 40 -11.45 10.19 9.85
C ASP A 40 -12.61 9.37 10.39
N MET A 41 -12.40 8.08 10.66
CA MET A 41 -13.41 7.24 11.31
C MET A 41 -13.81 7.77 12.70
N ALA A 42 -12.84 8.22 13.51
CA ALA A 42 -13.13 8.79 14.83
C ALA A 42 -13.98 10.06 14.74
N LEU A 43 -13.68 10.93 13.78
CA LEU A 43 -14.45 12.15 13.52
C LEU A 43 -15.85 11.83 13.00
N ALA A 44 -16.00 10.85 12.11
CA ALA A 44 -17.30 10.42 11.59
C ALA A 44 -18.26 9.95 12.69
N PHE A 45 -17.76 9.31 13.77
CA PHE A 45 -18.59 8.97 14.94
C PHE A 45 -19.08 10.20 15.74
N SER A 46 -18.51 11.37 15.50
CA SER A 46 -18.87 12.64 16.13
C SER A 46 -19.48 13.65 15.14
N ASP A 47 -19.97 13.17 14.00
CA ASP A 47 -20.49 13.98 12.89
C ASP A 47 -19.48 15.01 12.34
N GLY A 48 -18.18 14.70 12.47
CA GLY A 48 -17.08 15.48 11.91
C GLY A 48 -16.44 14.80 10.69
N GLU A 49 -15.61 15.54 9.99
CA GLU A 49 -14.78 15.06 8.88
C GLU A 49 -13.38 15.66 9.02
N ILE A 50 -12.36 14.99 8.50
CA ILE A 50 -11.04 15.61 8.42
C ILE A 50 -11.06 16.81 7.48
N ASP A 51 -10.19 17.79 7.72
CA ASP A 51 -10.14 18.96 6.85
C ASP A 51 -9.45 18.67 5.50
N GLY A 52 -9.53 19.63 4.57
CA GLY A 52 -8.92 19.49 3.26
C GLY A 52 -7.39 19.34 3.29
N LEU A 53 -6.69 19.93 4.27
CA LEU A 53 -5.24 19.82 4.40
C LEU A 53 -4.87 18.41 4.88
N GLU A 54 -5.59 17.88 5.87
CA GLU A 54 -5.45 16.51 6.35
C GLU A 54 -5.76 15.50 5.25
N SER A 55 -6.78 15.76 4.42
CA SER A 55 -7.14 14.90 3.28
C SER A 55 -6.01 14.85 2.25
N TRP A 56 -5.41 15.99 1.91
CA TRP A 56 -4.24 16.05 1.02
C TRP A 56 -3.01 15.37 1.62
N ALA A 57 -2.81 15.46 2.93
CA ALA A 57 -1.74 14.75 3.61
C ALA A 57 -1.97 13.23 3.56
N ALA A 58 -3.19 12.76 3.79
CA ALA A 58 -3.57 11.36 3.67
C ALA A 58 -3.33 10.83 2.25
N GLU A 59 -3.74 11.57 1.22
CA GLU A 59 -3.48 11.19 -0.18
C GLU A 59 -1.98 11.15 -0.50
N SER A 60 -1.19 12.06 0.06
CA SER A 60 0.26 12.07 -0.11
C SER A 60 0.91 10.83 0.52
N GLU A 61 0.53 10.48 1.76
CA GLU A 61 1.03 9.27 2.44
C GLU A 61 0.56 7.99 1.71
N ARG A 62 -0.69 7.95 1.23
CA ARG A 62 -1.20 6.83 0.43
C ARG A 62 -0.42 6.66 -0.88
N HIS A 63 -0.11 7.76 -1.56
CA HIS A 63 0.69 7.70 -2.78
C HIS A 63 2.10 7.17 -2.50
N LEU A 64 2.76 7.64 -1.44
CA LEU A 64 4.08 7.14 -1.02
C LEU A 64 4.04 5.66 -0.63
N LEU A 65 2.96 5.22 0.04
CA LEU A 65 2.68 3.81 0.32
C LEU A 65 2.62 3.00 -0.98
N LEU A 66 1.88 3.45 -1.99
CA LEU A 66 1.76 2.74 -3.27
C LEU A 66 3.07 2.70 -4.05
N ILE A 67 3.89 3.75 -3.98
CA ILE A 67 5.26 3.74 -4.53
C ILE A 67 6.12 2.69 -3.84
N ALA A 68 6.10 2.63 -2.50
CA ALA A 68 6.84 1.63 -1.74
C ALA A 68 6.36 0.21 -2.05
N ALA A 69 5.05 -0.02 -2.06
CA ALA A 69 4.43 -1.30 -2.39
C ALA A 69 4.80 -1.74 -3.81
N ARG A 70 4.79 -0.83 -4.80
CA ARG A 70 5.23 -1.14 -6.17
C ARG A 70 6.69 -1.57 -6.23
N ASN A 71 7.57 -0.93 -5.47
CA ASN A 71 8.97 -1.33 -5.43
C ASN A 71 9.19 -2.65 -4.68
N MET A 72 8.37 -2.93 -3.66
CA MET A 72 8.32 -4.25 -3.02
C MET A 72 7.94 -5.32 -4.05
N LEU A 73 6.88 -5.12 -4.84
CA LEU A 73 6.50 -6.05 -5.92
C LEU A 73 7.66 -6.29 -6.90
N GLY A 74 8.36 -5.23 -7.29
CA GLY A 74 9.55 -5.34 -8.14
C GLY A 74 10.67 -6.18 -7.51
N ALA A 75 10.91 -6.05 -6.20
CA ALA A 75 11.90 -6.85 -5.47
C ALA A 75 11.51 -8.33 -5.32
N LEU A 76 10.20 -8.63 -5.28
CA LEU A 76 9.69 -10.01 -5.26
C LEU A 76 9.85 -10.71 -6.61
N ASP A 77 9.82 -9.95 -7.70
CA ASP A 77 9.98 -10.47 -9.07
C ASP A 77 11.45 -10.72 -9.46
N LEU A 78 12.42 -10.25 -8.66
CA LEU A 78 13.85 -10.50 -8.91
C LEU A 78 14.21 -11.98 -8.72
N PRO A 79 14.95 -12.61 -9.65
CA PRO A 79 15.40 -13.99 -9.50
C PRO A 79 16.39 -14.20 -8.35
N PRO A 80 16.30 -15.32 -7.59
CA PRO A 80 15.20 -16.29 -7.61
C PRO A 80 13.90 -15.65 -7.08
N VAL A 81 12.79 -15.82 -7.81
CA VAL A 81 11.49 -15.19 -7.51
C VAL A 81 11.04 -15.56 -6.09
N SER A 82 10.43 -14.61 -5.39
CA SER A 82 9.86 -14.84 -4.06
C SER A 82 8.80 -15.93 -4.06
N THR A 83 8.68 -16.64 -2.94
CA THR A 83 7.62 -17.62 -2.68
C THR A 83 6.34 -16.99 -2.14
N VAL A 84 6.39 -15.71 -1.76
CA VAL A 84 5.21 -14.96 -1.30
C VAL A 84 4.27 -14.71 -2.48
N GLU A 85 3.15 -15.42 -2.50
CA GLU A 85 2.11 -15.23 -3.50
C GLU A 85 1.33 -13.93 -3.24
N ILE A 86 1.16 -13.12 -4.28
CA ILE A 86 0.34 -11.91 -4.25
C ILE A 86 -0.73 -12.05 -5.31
N ASP A 87 -1.99 -11.87 -4.91
CA ASP A 87 -3.13 -11.91 -5.81
C ASP A 87 -2.89 -11.01 -7.04
N PRO A 88 -3.10 -11.50 -8.27
CA PRO A 88 -2.85 -10.72 -9.49
C PRO A 88 -3.66 -9.43 -9.57
N THR A 89 -4.85 -9.38 -9.00
CA THR A 89 -5.70 -8.18 -8.94
C THR A 89 -5.08 -7.15 -8.02
N ILE A 90 -4.63 -7.55 -6.82
CA ILE A 90 -3.91 -6.67 -5.88
C ILE A 90 -2.67 -6.08 -6.55
N ARG A 91 -1.86 -6.91 -7.21
CA ARG A 91 -0.69 -6.47 -7.95
C ARG A 91 -1.05 -5.46 -9.05
N ALA A 92 -2.08 -5.76 -9.84
CA ALA A 92 -2.55 -4.88 -10.91
C ALA A 92 -3.09 -3.54 -10.37
N ASP A 93 -3.74 -3.54 -9.21
CA ASP A 93 -4.30 -2.34 -8.59
C ASP A 93 -3.22 -1.45 -7.97
N ILE A 94 -2.22 -2.02 -7.28
CA ILE A 94 -1.07 -1.26 -6.76
C ILE A 94 -0.39 -0.51 -7.91
N ILE A 95 -0.12 -1.20 -9.03
CA ILE A 95 0.50 -0.59 -10.20
C ILE A 95 -0.42 0.48 -10.80
N ALA A 96 -1.69 0.13 -11.04
CA ALA A 96 -2.60 1.01 -11.74
C ALA A 96 -2.90 2.29 -10.95
N VAL A 97 -3.18 2.20 -9.66
CA VAL A 97 -3.51 3.36 -8.83
C VAL A 97 -2.29 4.26 -8.63
N ARG A 98 -1.10 3.69 -8.43
CA ARG A 98 0.15 4.48 -8.37
C ARG A 98 0.35 5.29 -9.67
N ASP A 99 0.22 4.64 -10.82
CA ASP A 99 0.36 5.31 -12.13
C ASP A 99 -0.75 6.38 -12.32
N LEU A 100 -1.99 6.11 -11.89
CA LEU A 100 -3.10 7.06 -11.96
C LEU A 100 -2.84 8.32 -11.12
N LEU A 101 -2.22 8.18 -9.95
CA LEU A 101 -1.82 9.29 -9.08
C LEU A 101 -0.66 10.09 -9.66
N GLU A 102 0.33 9.45 -10.29
CA GLU A 102 1.41 10.15 -11.01
C GLU A 102 0.89 10.97 -12.20
N HIS A 103 -0.23 10.53 -12.80
CA HIS A 103 -0.90 11.21 -13.91
C HIS A 103 -2.24 11.84 -13.50
N TRP A 104 -2.35 12.35 -12.28
CA TRP A 104 -3.63 12.78 -11.69
C TRP A 104 -4.38 13.80 -12.57
N LYS A 105 -3.67 14.78 -13.16
CA LYS A 105 -4.28 15.86 -13.98
C LYS A 105 -5.04 15.32 -15.20
N GLU A 106 -4.58 14.19 -15.73
CA GLU A 106 -5.14 13.58 -16.94
C GLU A 106 -6.31 12.65 -16.62
N ASN A 107 -6.24 11.97 -15.46
CA ASN A 107 -7.19 10.93 -15.07
C ASN A 107 -8.32 11.43 -14.17
N MET A 108 -8.07 12.39 -13.26
CA MET A 108 -9.06 12.85 -12.29
C MET A 108 -10.38 13.32 -12.93
N PRO A 109 -10.38 14.14 -14.00
CA PRO A 109 -11.64 14.56 -14.64
C PRO A 109 -12.46 13.41 -15.23
N ILE A 110 -11.81 12.27 -15.51
CA ILE A 110 -12.46 11.08 -16.08
C ILE A 110 -13.19 10.30 -14.99
N PHE A 111 -12.55 10.12 -13.84
CA PHE A 111 -13.08 9.32 -12.73
C PHE A 111 -14.02 10.09 -11.79
N ASN A 112 -13.99 11.44 -11.80
CA ASN A 112 -14.83 12.26 -10.92
C ASN A 112 -16.21 12.62 -11.50
N ALA A 113 -16.59 12.05 -12.65
CA ALA A 113 -17.90 12.26 -13.27
C ALA A 113 -18.58 10.93 -13.62
N HIS A 114 -19.89 10.84 -13.36
CA HIS A 114 -20.71 9.69 -13.70
C HIS A 114 -21.93 10.10 -14.53
N PRO A 115 -22.14 9.51 -15.73
CA PRO A 115 -21.28 8.52 -16.40
C PRO A 115 -19.90 9.09 -16.77
N MET A 116 -18.88 8.22 -16.88
CA MET A 116 -17.52 8.64 -17.26
C MET A 116 -17.56 9.31 -18.64
N PRO A 117 -17.02 10.53 -18.80
CA PRO A 117 -17.16 11.30 -20.04
C PRO A 117 -16.31 10.73 -21.20
N LYS A 118 -15.26 9.96 -20.88
CA LYS A 118 -14.37 9.28 -21.83
C LYS A 118 -13.62 8.14 -21.16
N VAL A 119 -12.98 7.29 -21.95
CA VAL A 119 -12.06 6.26 -21.45
C VAL A 119 -10.70 6.89 -21.12
N PRO A 120 -10.00 6.49 -20.04
CA PRO A 120 -8.63 6.92 -19.75
C PRO A 120 -7.67 6.66 -20.92
N SER A 121 -6.72 7.58 -21.14
CA SER A 121 -5.72 7.43 -22.21
C SER A 121 -4.68 6.36 -21.89
N HIS A 122 -4.22 6.33 -20.64
CA HIS A 122 -3.19 5.42 -20.12
C HIS A 122 -3.71 4.00 -19.91
N GLY A 123 -2.86 3.01 -20.18
CA GLY A 123 -3.20 1.59 -20.04
C GLY A 123 -3.61 1.21 -18.61
N SER A 124 -2.92 1.74 -17.60
CA SER A 124 -3.24 1.56 -16.18
C SER A 124 -4.66 2.04 -15.85
N GLY A 125 -5.02 3.25 -16.32
CA GLY A 125 -6.35 3.81 -16.13
C GLY A 125 -7.45 3.03 -16.83
N LYS A 126 -7.20 2.55 -18.05
CA LYS A 126 -8.15 1.66 -18.76
C LYS A 126 -8.39 0.38 -17.98
N GLY A 127 -7.31 -0.30 -17.60
CA GLY A 127 -7.40 -1.55 -16.85
C GLY A 127 -8.11 -1.37 -15.50
N PHE A 128 -7.87 -0.26 -14.82
CA PHE A 128 -8.57 0.06 -13.57
C PHE A 128 -10.06 0.31 -13.81
N ALA A 129 -10.42 1.13 -14.80
CA ALA A 129 -11.82 1.44 -15.13
C ALA A 129 -12.62 0.19 -15.57
N ASP A 130 -11.97 -0.75 -16.25
CA ASP A 130 -12.58 -2.03 -16.64
C ASP A 130 -12.94 -2.90 -15.42
N ARG A 131 -12.10 -2.87 -14.36
CA ARG A 131 -12.35 -3.55 -13.09
C ARG A 131 -13.36 -2.81 -12.21
N TYR A 132 -13.29 -1.47 -12.15
CA TYR A 132 -14.05 -0.63 -11.22
C TYR A 132 -14.90 0.42 -11.95
N LYS A 133 -16.10 0.03 -12.38
CA LYS A 133 -16.97 0.85 -13.23
C LYS A 133 -17.67 2.02 -12.52
N ARG A 134 -17.65 2.06 -11.19
CA ARG A 134 -18.46 2.98 -10.35
C ARG A 134 -17.65 3.80 -9.34
N GLY A 135 -16.32 3.70 -9.37
CA GLY A 135 -15.45 4.38 -8.39
C GLY A 135 -14.18 4.88 -9.04
N GLY A 136 -13.67 6.01 -8.53
CA GLY A 136 -12.36 6.53 -8.87
C GLY A 136 -11.28 5.99 -7.91
N PRO A 137 -10.02 6.00 -8.32
CA PRO A 137 -8.89 5.61 -7.46
C PRO A 137 -8.49 6.68 -6.45
N PHE A 138 -9.16 7.84 -6.46
CA PHE A 138 -8.77 9.08 -5.77
C PHE A 138 -9.43 9.26 -4.39
N ASP A 139 -10.01 8.19 -3.86
CA ASP A 139 -10.49 8.17 -2.48
C ASP A 139 -9.34 7.72 -1.58
N ALA A 140 -8.68 8.70 -0.95
CA ALA A 140 -7.54 8.45 -0.09
C ALA A 140 -7.90 7.78 1.22
N ILE A 141 -9.16 7.90 1.64
CA ILE A 141 -9.63 7.53 2.97
C ILE A 141 -10.90 6.73 2.79
N SER A 142 -10.71 5.42 2.74
CA SER A 142 -11.80 4.48 2.66
C SER A 142 -11.70 3.51 3.82
N TRP A 143 -12.82 3.30 4.52
CA TRP A 143 -12.91 2.37 5.63
C TRP A 143 -14.32 1.81 5.79
N SER A 144 -14.41 0.64 6.43
CA SER A 144 -15.64 0.09 6.98
C SER A 144 -15.38 -0.44 8.38
N ASN A 145 -16.40 -0.50 9.23
CA ASN A 145 -16.29 -1.14 10.54
C ASN A 145 -16.01 -2.65 10.43
N ILE A 146 -16.26 -3.29 9.28
CA ILE A 146 -16.02 -4.72 9.08
C ILE A 146 -14.60 -5.00 8.59
N ASP A 147 -14.15 -4.26 7.59
CA ASP A 147 -12.89 -4.51 6.88
C ASP A 147 -11.74 -3.63 7.38
N GLY A 148 -12.07 -2.57 8.13
CA GLY A 148 -11.12 -1.56 8.60
C GLY A 148 -10.71 -0.62 7.46
N ALA A 149 -9.49 -0.10 7.53
CA ALA A 149 -8.92 0.73 6.48
C ALA A 149 -8.77 -0.04 5.16
N THR A 150 -9.12 0.62 4.06
CA THR A 150 -9.06 0.08 2.69
C THR A 150 -8.07 0.90 1.87
N VAL A 151 -6.94 0.28 1.49
CA VAL A 151 -5.87 0.94 0.73
C VAL A 151 -6.25 1.07 -0.74
N LEU A 152 -6.82 -0.01 -1.29
CA LEU A 152 -7.34 -0.13 -2.66
C LEU A 152 -8.64 -0.93 -2.60
N PRO A 153 -9.50 -0.87 -3.63
CA PRO A 153 -10.73 -1.65 -3.65
C PRO A 153 -10.52 -3.17 -3.50
N SER A 154 -9.36 -3.69 -3.92
CA SER A 154 -8.98 -5.11 -3.75
C SER A 154 -8.11 -5.39 -2.52
N LEU A 155 -7.74 -4.38 -1.72
CA LEU A 155 -6.70 -4.51 -0.70
C LEU A 155 -7.04 -3.70 0.56
N SER A 156 -7.38 -4.40 1.63
CA SER A 156 -7.44 -3.82 2.98
C SER A 156 -6.05 -3.55 3.53
N ALA A 157 -5.95 -2.65 4.52
CA ALA A 157 -4.71 -2.40 5.25
C ALA A 157 -4.21 -3.66 5.96
N GLN A 158 -5.13 -4.43 6.56
CA GLN A 158 -4.81 -5.71 7.19
C GLN A 158 -4.23 -6.71 6.19
N GLY A 159 -4.82 -6.83 4.98
CA GLY A 159 -4.27 -7.68 3.94
C GLY A 159 -2.88 -7.24 3.47
N LEU A 160 -2.62 -5.93 3.44
CA LEU A 160 -1.28 -5.42 3.13
C LEU A 160 -0.27 -5.71 4.25
N HIS A 161 -0.66 -5.60 5.53
CA HIS A 161 0.18 -6.03 6.65
C HIS A 161 0.53 -7.52 6.54
N GLU A 162 -0.43 -8.38 6.20
CA GLU A 162 -0.18 -9.82 6.03
C GLU A 162 0.82 -10.12 4.90
N ILE A 163 0.72 -9.41 3.77
CA ILE A 163 1.71 -9.52 2.69
C ILE A 163 3.09 -9.06 3.16
N ILE A 164 3.17 -7.92 3.86
CA ILE A 164 4.43 -7.39 4.41
C ILE A 164 5.05 -8.40 5.38
N ASP A 165 4.26 -8.97 6.29
CA ASP A 165 4.71 -9.94 7.30
C ASP A 165 5.25 -11.21 6.63
N ALA A 166 4.61 -11.68 5.57
CA ALA A 166 5.09 -12.81 4.77
C ALA A 166 6.45 -12.49 4.10
N VAL A 167 6.61 -11.28 3.54
CA VAL A 167 7.88 -10.85 2.92
C VAL A 167 8.99 -10.66 3.95
N GLU A 168 8.70 -10.03 5.10
CA GLU A 168 9.64 -9.90 6.22
C GLU A 168 10.07 -11.29 6.71
N GLY A 169 9.10 -12.21 6.85
CA GLY A 169 9.32 -13.60 7.27
C GLY A 169 10.17 -14.41 6.28
N GLU A 170 9.93 -14.29 4.98
CA GLU A 170 10.77 -14.93 3.95
C GLU A 170 12.22 -14.41 4.02
N ALA A 171 12.40 -13.09 4.05
CA ALA A 171 13.73 -12.48 4.05
C ALA A 171 14.54 -12.86 5.30
N VAL A 172 13.91 -12.84 6.49
CA VAL A 172 14.55 -13.24 7.75
C VAL A 172 14.74 -14.76 7.83
N GLY A 173 13.82 -15.55 7.28
CA GLY A 173 13.95 -17.00 7.21
C GLY A 173 15.17 -17.43 6.39
N ALA A 174 15.44 -16.73 5.29
CA ALA A 174 16.65 -16.94 4.49
C ALA A 174 17.92 -16.39 5.18
N HIS A 175 17.82 -15.23 5.83
CA HIS A 175 18.94 -14.53 6.47
C HIS A 175 18.57 -14.01 7.87
N PRO A 176 18.71 -14.81 8.92
CA PRO A 176 18.27 -14.46 10.28
C PRO A 176 18.91 -13.19 10.85
N GLU A 177 20.12 -12.86 10.42
CA GLU A 177 20.81 -11.63 10.81
C GLU A 177 20.06 -10.36 10.39
N LEU A 178 19.18 -10.46 9.38
CA LEU A 178 18.40 -9.33 8.91
C LEU A 178 17.34 -8.86 9.91
N ALA A 179 16.95 -9.71 10.86
CA ALA A 179 15.99 -9.37 11.92
C ALA A 179 16.43 -8.13 12.73
N ALA A 180 17.74 -7.93 12.89
CA ALA A 180 18.29 -6.78 13.61
C ALA A 180 18.00 -5.43 12.92
N PHE A 181 17.66 -5.43 11.63
CA PHE A 181 17.34 -4.24 10.86
C PHE A 181 15.84 -3.95 10.76
N ILE A 182 14.99 -4.85 11.28
CA ILE A 182 13.55 -4.63 11.32
C ILE A 182 13.24 -3.64 12.43
N PRO A 183 12.78 -2.42 12.12
CA PRO A 183 12.53 -1.45 13.15
C PRO A 183 11.19 -1.76 13.85
N PRO A 184 11.03 -1.41 15.14
CA PRO A 184 9.81 -1.70 15.89
C PRO A 184 8.55 -1.18 15.19
N ARG A 185 7.47 -1.95 15.24
CA ARG A 185 6.17 -1.53 14.69
C ARG A 185 5.62 -0.34 15.46
N ALA A 186 5.01 0.60 14.74
CA ALA A 186 4.24 1.64 15.41
C ALA A 186 3.02 1.00 16.11
N PRO A 187 2.54 1.57 17.22
CA PRO A 187 1.25 1.16 17.79
C PRO A 187 0.16 1.29 16.74
N SER A 188 -0.68 0.26 16.62
CA SER A 188 -1.80 0.28 15.67
C SER A 188 -2.79 1.39 16.05
N PRO A 189 -3.22 2.24 15.10
CA PRO A 189 -4.28 3.19 15.34
C PRO A 189 -5.67 2.51 15.37
N TRP A 190 -5.72 1.18 15.23
CA TRP A 190 -6.93 0.38 15.23
C TRP A 190 -6.99 -0.59 16.42
N ARG A 191 -8.19 -0.83 16.92
CA ARG A 191 -8.53 -1.96 17.78
C ARG A 191 -9.66 -2.77 17.15
N ARG A 192 -9.73 -4.06 17.45
CA ARG A 192 -10.83 -4.93 17.02
C ARG A 192 -11.69 -5.33 18.22
N GLU A 193 -12.97 -5.01 18.19
CA GLU A 193 -13.92 -5.23 19.28
C GLU A 193 -15.26 -5.70 18.72
N GLY A 194 -15.82 -6.78 19.26
CA GLY A 194 -17.10 -7.32 18.77
C GLY A 194 -17.09 -7.78 17.30
N GLY A 195 -15.92 -7.96 16.68
CA GLY A 195 -15.76 -8.28 15.27
C GLY A 195 -15.52 -7.05 14.38
N GLU A 196 -15.68 -5.85 14.92
CA GLU A 196 -15.55 -4.58 14.20
C GLU A 196 -14.19 -3.92 14.44
N TRP A 197 -13.70 -3.19 13.45
CA TRP A 197 -12.57 -2.29 13.55
C TRP A 197 -13.01 -0.93 14.09
N LEU A 198 -12.33 -0.46 15.12
CA LEU A 198 -12.56 0.84 15.76
C LEU A 198 -11.25 1.60 15.90
N PRO A 199 -11.25 2.94 15.83
CA PRO A 199 -10.05 3.72 16.06
C PRO A 199 -9.63 3.62 17.53
N SER A 200 -8.34 3.40 17.78
CA SER A 200 -7.73 3.37 19.11
C SER A 200 -7.92 4.71 19.85
N VAL A 201 -7.91 4.67 21.19
CA VAL A 201 -8.06 5.89 21.99
C VAL A 201 -6.87 6.83 21.75
N GLY A 202 -7.14 8.08 21.37
CA GLY A 202 -6.12 9.12 21.19
C GLY A 202 -5.53 9.24 19.78
N VAL A 203 -6.22 8.68 18.76
CA VAL A 203 -5.99 8.98 17.34
C VAL A 203 -6.56 10.35 16.97
#